data_AF-A0A170UZ92-F1
#
_entry.id   AF-A0A170UZ92-F1
#
_cell.length_a   1.000
_cell.length_b   1.000
_cell.length_c   1.000
_cell.angle_alpha   90.00
_cell.angle_beta   90.00
_cell.angle_gamma   90.00
#
_symmetry.space_group_name_H-M   'P 1'
#
loop_
_entity.id
_entity.type
_entity.pdbx_description
1 polymer ?
#
loop_
_entity_poly.entity_id
_entity_poly.type
_entity_poly.pdbx_seq_one_letter_code
_entity_poly.pdbx_strand_id
1 'polypeptide(L)'
;VRVNCRISDLYVDLRDGKMLIQLLEVLSGERLPRPTKGKMRIHCLENVDKALQFLRDQGSTWRIWVLMTLSMEMPGSVLALSGP
;
A
#
# COMPACT_ATOMS: atom_id res chain seq x y z
N VAL A 1 -2.88 5.51 -12.16
CA VAL A 1 -2.88 4.13 -12.72
C VAL A 1 -4.32 3.71 -12.94
N ARG A 2 -4.73 3.36 -14.17
CA ARG A 2 -6.07 2.80 -14.43
C ARG A 2 -5.94 1.28 -14.45
N VAL A 3 -6.46 0.61 -13.42
CA VAL A 3 -6.46 -0.85 -13.33
C VAL A 3 -7.81 -1.32 -13.85
N ASN A 4 -7.86 -1.75 -15.11
CA ASN A 4 -9.08 -2.32 -15.70
C ASN A 4 -9.16 -3.82 -15.37
N CYS A 5 -9.31 -4.12 -14.09
CA CYS A 5 -9.44 -5.50 -13.61
C CYS A 5 -10.75 -5.65 -12.84
N ARG A 6 -11.68 -6.43 -13.39
CA ARG A 6 -12.84 -6.90 -12.65
C ARG A 6 -12.40 -8.09 -11.81
N ILE A 7 -12.34 -7.90 -10.50
CA ILE A 7 -12.18 -9.00 -9.54
C ILE A 7 -13.55 -9.65 -9.42
N SER A 8 -13.63 -10.93 -9.79
CA SER A 8 -14.86 -11.73 -9.61
C SER A 8 -14.76 -12.52 -8.31
N ASP A 9 -13.57 -13.05 -8.01
CA ASP A 9 -13.30 -13.82 -6.79
C ASP A 9 -11.94 -13.44 -6.22
N LEU A 10 -11.93 -12.75 -5.08
CA LEU A 10 -10.70 -12.33 -4.40
C LEU A 10 -9.73 -13.50 -4.15
N TYR A 11 -10.25 -14.67 -3.81
CA TYR A 11 -9.42 -15.84 -3.51
C TYR A 11 -8.75 -16.44 -4.75
N VAL A 12 -9.39 -16.31 -5.92
CA VAL A 12 -8.90 -16.86 -7.18
C VAL A 12 -8.02 -15.85 -7.89
N ASP A 13 -8.47 -14.59 -7.96
CA ASP A 13 -7.80 -13.50 -8.67
C ASP A 13 -6.52 -13.03 -7.95
N LEU A 14 -6.48 -13.09 -6.61
CA LEU A 14 -5.27 -12.73 -5.84
C LEU A 14 -4.28 -13.89 -5.69
N ARG A 15 -4.65 -15.12 -6.07
CA ARG A 15 -3.80 -16.32 -5.95
C ARG A 15 -2.49 -16.20 -6.74
N ASP A 16 -2.54 -15.50 -7.88
CA ASP A 16 -1.40 -15.25 -8.76
C ASP A 16 -0.43 -14.20 -8.17
N GLY A 17 -0.84 -13.46 -7.14
CA GLY A 17 -0.09 -12.37 -6.49
C GLY A 17 0.08 -11.11 -7.35
N LYS A 18 -0.08 -11.21 -8.67
CA LYS A 18 0.06 -10.08 -9.62
C LYS A 18 -0.98 -8.99 -9.39
N MET A 19 -2.25 -9.37 -9.29
CA MET A 19 -3.34 -8.43 -9.03
C MET A 19 -3.26 -7.83 -7.63
N LEU A 20 -2.80 -8.61 -6.65
CA LEU A 20 -2.60 -8.12 -5.29
C LEU A 20 -1.57 -6.98 -5.26
N ILE A 21 -0.44 -7.13 -5.95
CA ILE A 21 0.59 -6.08 -6.05
C ILE A 21 0.03 -4.81 -6.71
N GLN A 22 -0.74 -4.94 -7.80
CA GLN A 22 -1.34 -3.78 -8.46
C GLN A 22 -2.38 -3.08 -7.59
N LEU A 23 -3.17 -3.85 -6.85
CA LEU A 23 -4.15 -3.30 -5.91
C LEU A 23 -3.44 -2.52 -4.81
N LEU A 24 -2.37 -3.06 -4.24
CA LEU A 24 -1.56 -2.40 -3.23
C LEU A 24 -0.90 -1.12 -3.76
N GLU A 25 -0.42 -1.11 -5.00
CA GLU A 25 0.17 0.07 -5.65
C GLU A 25 -0.86 1.22 -5.77
N VAL A 26 -2.12 0.87 -6.07
CA VAL A 26 -3.21 1.85 -6.15
C VAL A 26 -3.64 2.32 -4.76
N LEU A 27 -3.70 1.42 -3.79
CA LEU A 27 -4.14 1.73 -2.43
C LEU A 27 -3.10 2.54 -1.64
N SER A 28 -1.81 2.21 -1.75
CA SER A 28 -0.74 2.96 -1.08
C SER A 28 -0.35 4.23 -1.84
N GLY A 29 -0.61 4.29 -3.15
CA GLY A 29 -0.09 5.35 -4.01
C GLY A 29 1.41 5.27 -4.25
N GLU A 30 2.08 4.22 -3.75
CA GLU A 30 3.51 3.97 -3.91
C GLU A 30 3.78 2.92 -4.98
N ARG A 31 4.92 3.05 -5.66
CA ARG A 31 5.38 2.11 -6.68
C ARG A 31 5.90 0.82 -6.03
N LEU A 32 5.08 -0.23 -6.00
CA LEU A 32 5.55 -1.57 -5.59
C LEU A 32 6.47 -2.22 -6.65
N PRO A 33 7.35 -3.15 -6.22
CA PRO A 33 8.17 -3.93 -7.12
C PRO A 33 7.30 -4.74 -8.10
N ARG A 34 7.73 -4.77 -9.37
CA ARG A 34 6.97 -5.45 -10.43
C ARG A 34 6.81 -6.94 -10.12
N PRO A 35 5.62 -7.52 -10.36
CA PRO A 35 5.41 -8.95 -10.15
C PRO A 35 6.39 -9.79 -10.95
N THR A 36 6.92 -10.85 -10.30
CA THR A 36 7.73 -11.87 -10.95
C THR A 36 6.92 -12.51 -12.07
N LYS A 37 7.48 -12.51 -13.28
CA LYS A 37 6.87 -13.13 -14.46
C LYS A 37 7.18 -14.62 -14.43
N GLY A 38 6.16 -15.43 -14.12
CA GLY A 38 6.27 -16.89 -14.14
C GLY A 38 4.89 -17.53 -13.97
N LYS A 39 4.73 -18.74 -14.50
CA LYS A 39 3.49 -19.56 -14.38
C LYS A 39 3.60 -20.67 -13.34
N MET A 40 4.79 -20.87 -12.76
CA MET A 40 4.99 -21.87 -11.72
C MET A 40 4.42 -21.41 -10.38
N ARG A 41 3.94 -22.37 -9.58
CA ARG A 41 3.35 -22.13 -8.26
C ARG A 41 4.28 -21.34 -7.33
N ILE A 42 5.59 -21.56 -7.42
CA ILE A 42 6.60 -20.84 -6.64
C ILE A 42 6.60 -19.33 -6.94
N HIS A 43 6.42 -18.94 -8.20
CA HIS A 43 6.42 -17.52 -8.59
C HIS A 43 5.13 -16.81 -8.15
N CYS A 44 4.00 -17.53 -8.16
CA CYS A 44 2.75 -17.02 -7.62
C CYS A 44 2.89 -16.78 -6.11
N LEU A 45 3.46 -17.75 -5.39
CA LEU A 45 3.72 -17.63 -3.95
C LEU A 45 4.70 -16.49 -3.63
N GLU A 46 5.79 -16.33 -4.39
CA GLU A 46 6.71 -15.19 -4.22
C GLU A 46 6.01 -13.83 -4.40
N ASN A 47 5.13 -13.71 -5.41
CA ASN A 47 4.40 -12.47 -5.64
C ASN A 47 3.45 -12.15 -4.48
N VAL A 48 2.74 -13.17 -3.98
CA VAL A 48 1.87 -13.04 -2.81
C VAL A 48 2.69 -12.69 -1.56
N ASP A 49 3.83 -13.34 -1.35
CA ASP A 49 4.69 -13.09 -0.19
C ASP A 49 5.24 -11.66 -0.19
N LYS A 50 5.72 -11.17 -1.35
CA LYS A 50 6.15 -9.77 -1.52
C LYS A 50 5.03 -8.77 -1.21
N ALA A 51 3.82 -9.04 -1.69
CA ALA A 51 2.66 -8.20 -1.40
C ALA A 51 2.28 -8.20 0.08
N LEU A 52 2.33 -9.36 0.75
CA LEU A 52 2.06 -9.49 2.18
C LEU A 52 3.14 -8.83 3.04
N GLN A 53 4.42 -8.93 2.64
CA GLN A 53 5.51 -8.20 3.28
C GLN A 53 5.29 -6.70 3.16
N PHE A 54 4.96 -6.19 1.98
CA PHE A 54 4.65 -4.78 1.77
C PHE A 54 3.48 -4.32 2.66
N LEU A 55 2.39 -5.10 2.74
CA LEU A 55 1.27 -4.80 3.64
C LEU A 55 1.68 -4.70 5.11
N ARG A 56 2.56 -5.59 5.58
CA ARG A 56 3.08 -5.55 6.96
C ARG A 56 3.98 -4.35 7.21
N ASP A 57 4.83 -4.03 6.24
CA ASP A 57 5.77 -2.91 6.32
C ASP A 57 5.05 -1.56 6.27
N GLN A 58 4.07 -1.42 5.36
CA GLN A 58 3.17 -0.26 5.31
C GLN A 58 2.31 -0.14 6.55
N GLY A 59 1.74 -1.24 7.08
CA GLY A 59 0.98 -1.19 8.32
C GLY A 59 1.82 -0.71 9.52
N SER A 60 3.11 -1.04 9.55
CA SER A 60 4.05 -0.57 10.57
C SER A 60 4.45 0.89 10.34
N THR A 61 4.70 1.25 9.09
CA THR A 61 5.03 2.61 8.63
C THR A 61 3.87 3.56 8.90
N TRP A 62 2.66 3.28 8.42
CA TRP A 62 1.47 4.10 8.64
C TRP A 62 1.17 4.26 10.11
N ARG A 63 1.42 3.24 10.93
CA ARG A 63 1.24 3.37 12.37
C ARG A 63 2.27 4.31 13.00
N ILE A 64 3.53 4.27 12.56
CA ILE A 64 4.57 5.24 13.00
C ILE A 64 4.25 6.64 12.46
N TRP A 65 3.85 6.78 11.20
CA TRP A 65 3.46 8.05 10.60
C TRP A 65 2.24 8.66 11.28
N VAL A 66 1.21 7.87 11.56
CA VAL A 66 0.02 8.30 12.32
C VAL A 66 0.42 8.72 13.73
N LEU A 67 1.31 8.00 14.40
CA LEU A 67 1.81 8.40 15.71
C LEU A 67 2.68 9.66 15.64
N MET A 68 3.51 9.83 14.60
CA MET A 68 4.31 11.03 14.37
C MET A 68 3.43 12.25 14.04
N THR A 69 2.41 12.10 13.20
CA THR A 69 1.44 13.16 12.86
C THR A 69 0.48 13.48 14.01
N LEU A 70 0.12 12.51 14.85
CA LEU A 70 -0.65 12.79 16.07
C LEU A 70 0.20 13.40 17.18
N SER A 71 1.51 13.12 17.21
CA SER A 71 2.46 13.65 18.21
C SER A 71 3.04 15.01 17.81
N MET A 72 3.27 15.22 16.52
CA MET A 72 3.64 16.49 15.89
C MET A 72 2.42 16.97 15.10
N GLU A 73 1.65 17.88 15.68
CA GLU A 73 0.83 18.90 15.00
C GLU A 73 -0.69 18.88 15.32
N MET A 74 -1.10 19.76 16.23
CA MET A 74 -2.23 20.68 15.98
C MET A 74 -1.88 22.16 16.30
N PRO A 75 -0.83 22.82 15.73
CA PRO A 75 -0.80 24.25 15.54
C PRO A 75 -1.64 24.61 14.31
N GLY A 76 -2.94 24.71 14.55
CA GLY A 76 -3.88 25.32 13.62
C GLY A 76 -4.49 26.63 14.12
N SER A 77 -4.00 27.24 15.22
CA SER A 77 -4.76 28.33 15.87
C SER A 77 -4.00 29.52 16.48
N VAL A 78 -2.66 29.66 16.40
CA VAL A 78 -1.96 30.72 17.18
C VAL A 78 -1.25 31.80 16.35
N LEU A 79 -1.30 31.81 15.02
CA LEU A 79 -0.58 32.83 14.22
C LEU A 79 -1.48 33.87 13.53
N ALA A 80 -2.58 34.28 14.17
CA ALA A 80 -3.44 35.37 13.69
C ALA A 80 -3.57 36.57 14.66
N LEU A 81 -2.65 36.74 15.61
CA LEU A 81 -2.60 37.93 16.50
C LEU A 81 -1.18 38.51 16.56
N SER A 82 -0.70 39.04 15.45
CA SER A 82 0.31 40.10 15.45
C SER A 82 0.25 40.80 14.09
N GLY A 83 -0.72 41.70 13.96
CA GLY A 83 -0.62 42.81 13.01
C GLY A 83 0.15 43.95 13.68
N PRO A 84 0.80 44.82 12.89
CA PRO A 84 1.56 45.96 13.40
C PRO A 84 0.69 46.97 14.16
#